data_AF-A0A0R2T0N0-F1
#
_entry.id   AF-A0A0R2T0N0-F1
#
_cell.length_a   1.000
_cell.length_b   1.000
_cell.length_c   1.000
_cell.angle_alpha   90.00
_cell.angle_beta   90.00
_cell.angle_gamma   90.00
#
_symmetry.space_group_name_H-M   'P 1'
#
loop_
_entity.id
_entity.type
_entity.pdbx_description
1 polymer ?
#
loop_
_entity_poly.entity_id
_entity_poly.type
_entity_poly.pdbx_seq_one_letter_code
_entity_poly.pdbx_strand_id
1 'polypeptide(L)'
;MEEKFKQQPSTLVKVVLFGPESTGKTTLSEQLARHYNTVWAPEFAREYLQDKWNEERKTCEPHDLLPIAAGQIALENKLAQKATDLLICDTDLLETKVYSEAYYIGYCDPTLEKYALENTYDLYFLTYIDVPWEADDLRDKPTAREEMFAYFKETLDKYNRPYVLLKGDKKTRLATAVAHIDALLAKK
;
A
#
# COMPACT_ATOMS: atom_id res chain seq x y z
N MET A 1 -22.95 -6.50 3.58
CA MET A 1 -22.36 -5.26 4.14
C MET A 1 -20.83 -5.37 4.22
N GLU A 2 -20.28 -6.55 4.54
CA GLU A 2 -18.82 -6.76 4.61
C GLU A 2 -18.12 -7.00 3.25
N GLU A 3 -18.85 -7.37 2.20
CA GLU A 3 -18.30 -7.60 0.84
C GLU A 3 -17.43 -6.43 0.30
N LYS A 4 -17.66 -5.21 0.77
CA LYS A 4 -16.92 -4.02 0.32
C LYS A 4 -15.44 -3.98 0.76
N PHE A 5 -15.05 -4.82 1.71
CA PHE A 5 -13.67 -4.91 2.21
C PHE A 5 -12.91 -6.12 1.63
N LYS A 6 -13.56 -6.90 0.77
CA LYS A 6 -13.00 -8.12 0.20
C LYS A 6 -12.63 -7.94 -1.26
N GLN A 7 -11.46 -8.45 -1.63
CA GLN A 7 -11.07 -8.56 -3.02
C GLN A 7 -11.99 -9.53 -3.77
N GLN A 8 -12.31 -9.18 -5.01
CA GLN A 8 -12.93 -10.09 -5.95
C GLN A 8 -11.90 -11.13 -6.44
N PRO A 9 -12.32 -12.39 -6.65
CA PRO A 9 -11.43 -13.40 -7.21
C PRO A 9 -10.84 -12.97 -8.56
N SER A 10 -9.54 -13.17 -8.74
CA SER A 10 -8.85 -12.89 -10.00
C SER A 10 -7.67 -13.84 -10.18
N THR A 11 -7.29 -14.11 -11.42
CA THR A 11 -6.06 -14.86 -11.76
C THR A 11 -4.84 -13.96 -11.93
N LEU A 12 -4.96 -12.66 -11.60
CA LEU A 12 -3.87 -11.70 -11.70
C LEU A 12 -2.80 -11.99 -10.65
N VAL A 13 -1.55 -11.77 -11.02
CA VAL A 13 -0.49 -11.52 -10.04
C VAL A 13 -0.74 -10.14 -9.44
N LYS A 14 -0.75 -10.04 -8.12
CA LYS A 14 -0.90 -8.77 -7.40
C LYS A 14 0.34 -8.49 -6.59
N VAL A 15 0.96 -7.34 -6.84
CA VAL A 15 2.11 -6.85 -6.07
C VAL A 15 1.75 -5.57 -5.34
N VAL A 16 2.23 -5.42 -4.10
CA VAL A 16 1.94 -4.27 -3.24
C VAL A 16 3.21 -3.45 -3.02
N LEU A 17 3.12 -2.14 -3.20
CA LEU A 17 4.13 -1.20 -2.70
C LEU A 17 3.73 -0.86 -1.27
N PHE A 18 4.61 -1.18 -0.33
CA PHE A 18 4.32 -1.13 1.10
C PHE A 18 5.41 -0.35 1.83
N GLY A 19 5.05 0.46 2.81
CA GLY A 19 6.03 1.18 3.61
C GLY A 19 5.53 2.52 4.15
N PRO A 20 6.35 3.18 4.98
CA PRO A 20 6.01 4.50 5.51
C PRO A 20 5.72 5.56 4.44
N GLU A 21 5.24 6.72 4.87
CA GLU A 21 5.12 7.90 4.03
C GLU A 21 6.49 8.36 3.48
N SER A 22 6.45 9.06 2.34
CA SER A 22 7.66 9.62 1.70
C SER A 22 8.76 8.59 1.45
N THR A 23 8.41 7.41 0.94
CA THR A 23 9.38 6.37 0.53
C THR A 23 9.37 6.08 -0.97
N GLY A 24 8.57 6.81 -1.76
CA GLY A 24 8.55 6.70 -3.22
C GLY A 24 7.64 5.60 -3.80
N LYS A 25 6.68 5.08 -3.01
CA LYS A 25 5.70 4.06 -3.43
C LYS A 25 4.97 4.46 -4.72
N THR A 26 4.27 5.59 -4.72
CA THR A 26 3.48 6.06 -5.86
C THR A 26 4.31 6.24 -7.13
N THR A 27 5.50 6.82 -7.01
CA THR A 27 6.41 6.97 -8.16
C THR A 27 6.82 5.61 -8.73
N LEU A 28 7.12 4.63 -7.88
CA LEU A 28 7.50 3.30 -8.32
C LEU A 28 6.31 2.55 -8.92
N SER A 29 5.11 2.67 -8.33
CA SER A 29 3.88 2.07 -8.87
C SER A 29 3.58 2.55 -10.29
N GLU A 30 3.70 3.85 -10.53
CA GLU A 30 3.53 4.44 -11.85
C GLU A 30 4.60 3.94 -12.84
N GLN A 31 5.87 3.86 -12.41
CA GLN A 31 6.95 3.34 -13.26
C GLN A 31 6.73 1.88 -13.64
N LEU A 32 6.30 1.04 -12.69
CA LEU A 32 5.99 -0.36 -12.93
C LEU A 32 4.79 -0.52 -13.86
N ALA A 33 3.73 0.27 -13.66
CA ALA A 33 2.54 0.22 -14.51
C ALA A 33 2.87 0.57 -15.96
N ARG A 34 3.70 1.61 -16.16
CA ARG A 34 4.22 1.98 -17.49
C ARG A 34 5.11 0.89 -18.08
N HIS A 35 5.99 0.28 -17.28
CA HIS A 35 6.90 -0.78 -17.74
C HIS A 35 6.14 -2.02 -18.25
N TYR A 36 5.13 -2.47 -17.50
CA TYR A 36 4.34 -3.65 -17.82
C TYR A 36 3.13 -3.37 -18.71
N ASN A 37 2.92 -2.11 -19.11
CA ASN A 37 1.72 -1.67 -19.83
C ASN A 37 0.43 -2.15 -19.15
N THR A 38 0.36 -1.95 -17.83
CA THR A 38 -0.79 -2.32 -16.99
C THR A 38 -1.27 -1.12 -16.17
N VAL A 39 -2.26 -1.33 -15.31
CA VAL A 39 -2.79 -0.32 -14.39
C VAL A 39 -2.24 -0.52 -12.98
N TRP A 40 -2.23 0.56 -12.18
CA TRP A 40 -2.01 0.48 -10.74
C TRP A 40 -3.19 1.06 -9.97
N ALA A 41 -3.48 0.51 -8.80
CA ALA A 41 -4.38 1.11 -7.82
C ALA A 41 -3.61 2.16 -7.00
N PRO A 42 -3.93 3.46 -7.11
CA PRO A 42 -3.32 4.50 -6.27
C PRO A 42 -3.81 4.47 -4.83
N GLU A 43 -3.10 5.17 -3.94
CA GLU A 43 -3.41 5.20 -2.52
C GLU A 43 -4.71 5.96 -2.27
N PHE A 44 -5.79 5.25 -1.97
CA PHE A 44 -7.11 5.86 -1.77
C PHE A 44 -7.11 6.84 -0.58
N ALA A 45 -6.36 6.52 0.47
CA ALA A 45 -6.22 7.39 1.65
C ALA A 45 -5.75 8.79 1.27
N ARG A 46 -4.89 8.92 0.26
CA ARG A 46 -4.32 10.20 -0.15
C ARG A 46 -5.38 11.15 -0.69
N GLU A 47 -6.23 10.68 -1.60
CA GLU A 47 -7.32 11.48 -2.17
C GLU A 47 -8.37 11.80 -1.09
N TYR A 48 -8.80 10.78 -0.34
CA TYR A 48 -9.79 10.91 0.72
C TYR A 48 -9.41 11.96 1.78
N LEU A 49 -8.17 11.89 2.29
CA LEU A 49 -7.71 12.78 3.36
C LEU A 49 -7.41 14.19 2.83
N GLN A 50 -7.00 14.32 1.56
CA GLN A 50 -6.82 15.62 0.94
C GLN A 50 -8.15 16.36 0.79
N ASP A 51 -9.22 15.67 0.39
CA ASP A 51 -10.56 16.25 0.29
C ASP A 51 -11.08 16.68 1.67
N LYS A 52 -10.94 15.80 2.68
CA LYS A 52 -11.26 16.15 4.07
C LYS A 52 -10.49 17.36 4.58
N TRP A 53 -9.20 17.47 4.27
CA TRP A 53 -8.40 18.62 4.65
C TRP A 53 -8.87 19.90 3.93
N ASN A 54 -9.18 19.82 2.64
CA ASN A 54 -9.62 20.95 1.85
C ASN A 54 -10.98 21.49 2.31
N GLU A 55 -11.90 20.60 2.67
CA GLU A 55 -13.27 20.94 3.08
C GLU A 55 -13.38 21.30 4.57
N GLU A 56 -12.72 20.54 5.44
CA GLU A 56 -12.90 20.63 6.90
C GLU A 56 -11.67 21.10 7.66
N ARG A 57 -10.49 21.16 7.02
CA ARG A 57 -9.18 21.43 7.69
C ARG A 57 -8.88 20.42 8.80
N LYS A 58 -9.23 19.16 8.59
CA LYS A 58 -8.97 18.05 9.52
C LYS A 58 -8.07 16.99 8.90
N THR A 59 -7.25 16.38 9.73
CA THR A 59 -6.44 15.20 9.40
C THR A 59 -7.24 13.91 9.58
N CYS A 60 -6.59 12.76 9.37
CA CYS A 60 -7.20 11.45 9.60
C CYS A 60 -7.66 11.29 11.06
N GLU A 61 -8.84 10.70 11.22
CA GLU A 61 -9.48 10.31 12.47
C GLU A 61 -9.83 8.81 12.41
N PRO A 62 -10.04 8.12 13.56
CA PRO A 62 -10.32 6.69 13.57
C PRO A 62 -11.49 6.25 12.69
N HIS A 63 -12.53 7.08 12.57
CA HIS A 63 -13.72 6.76 11.78
C HIS A 63 -13.48 6.81 10.26
N ASP A 64 -12.36 7.40 9.81
CA ASP A 64 -11.99 7.46 8.39
C ASP A 64 -11.40 6.14 7.88
N LEU A 65 -10.89 5.30 8.78
CA LEU A 65 -10.14 4.08 8.41
C LEU A 65 -11.00 3.06 7.65
N LEU A 66 -12.26 2.85 8.06
CA LEU A 66 -13.16 1.94 7.36
C LEU A 66 -13.61 2.48 5.98
N PRO A 67 -13.97 3.78 5.82
CA PRO A 67 -14.13 4.39 4.50
C PRO A 67 -12.91 4.24 3.60
N ILE A 68 -11.70 4.51 4.12
CA ILE A 68 -10.44 4.37 3.38
C ILE A 68 -10.25 2.92 2.91
N ALA A 69 -10.43 1.95 3.82
CA ALA A 69 -10.31 0.54 3.52
C ALA A 69 -11.30 0.06 2.45
N ALA A 70 -12.57 0.48 2.55
CA ALA A 70 -13.57 0.16 1.55
C ALA A 70 -13.24 0.79 0.18
N GLY A 71 -12.74 2.03 0.19
CA GLY A 71 -12.32 2.75 -1.02
C GLY A 71 -11.14 2.08 -1.71
N GLN A 72 -10.11 1.68 -0.95
CA GLN A 72 -8.95 0.97 -1.48
C GLN A 72 -9.36 -0.35 -2.16
N ILE A 73 -10.18 -1.17 -1.51
CA ILE A 73 -10.65 -2.43 -2.10
C ILE A 73 -11.56 -2.22 -3.31
N ALA A 74 -12.44 -1.20 -3.27
CA ALA A 74 -13.26 -0.86 -4.43
C ALA A 74 -12.39 -0.46 -5.63
N LEU A 75 -11.33 0.30 -5.40
CA LEU A 75 -10.37 0.72 -6.42
C LEU A 75 -9.57 -0.47 -6.98
N GLU A 76 -9.04 -1.33 -6.11
CA GLU A 76 -8.35 -2.57 -6.51
C GLU A 76 -9.25 -3.46 -7.36
N ASN A 77 -10.48 -3.73 -6.90
CA ASN A 77 -11.44 -4.57 -7.62
C ASN A 77 -11.80 -3.99 -9.00
N LYS A 78 -11.99 -2.67 -9.08
CA LYS A 78 -12.27 -1.97 -10.34
C LYS A 78 -11.10 -2.07 -11.32
N LEU A 79 -9.87 -1.95 -10.83
CA LEU A 79 -8.67 -1.95 -11.67
C LEU A 79 -8.22 -3.36 -12.04
N ALA A 80 -8.49 -4.36 -11.20
CA ALA A 80 -8.31 -5.76 -11.53
C ALA A 80 -9.08 -6.17 -12.80
N GLN A 81 -10.25 -5.57 -13.06
CA GLN A 81 -11.01 -5.83 -14.30
C GLN A 81 -10.36 -5.24 -15.56
N LYS A 82 -9.39 -4.32 -15.40
CA LYS A 82 -8.68 -3.66 -16.50
C LYS A 82 -7.26 -4.18 -16.69
N ALA A 83 -6.69 -4.77 -15.64
CA ALA A 83 -5.39 -5.43 -15.68
C ALA A 83 -5.49 -6.76 -16.46
N THR A 84 -4.39 -7.16 -17.11
CA THR A 84 -4.33 -8.42 -17.87
C THR A 84 -3.69 -9.54 -17.06
N ASP A 85 -2.43 -9.35 -16.65
CA ASP A 85 -1.68 -10.38 -15.91
C ASP A 85 -1.17 -9.92 -14.55
N LEU A 86 -0.99 -8.61 -14.39
CA LEU A 86 -0.38 -7.97 -13.23
C LEU A 86 -1.21 -6.76 -12.80
N LEU A 87 -1.55 -6.68 -11.52
CA LEU A 87 -2.04 -5.47 -10.86
C LEU A 87 -1.01 -5.00 -9.84
N ILE A 88 -0.70 -3.70 -9.88
CA ILE A 88 0.18 -3.04 -8.93
C ILE A 88 -0.70 -2.27 -7.93
N CYS A 89 -0.50 -2.48 -6.64
CA CYS A 89 -1.28 -1.82 -5.59
C CYS A 89 -0.39 -0.87 -4.77
N ASP A 90 -0.76 0.41 -4.74
CA ASP A 90 -0.27 1.42 -3.81
C ASP A 90 -1.48 1.85 -2.99
N THR A 91 -1.70 1.45 -1.76
CA THR A 91 -1.08 0.40 -0.98
C THR A 91 -2.12 -0.72 -0.80
N ASP A 92 -2.22 -1.33 0.37
CA ASP A 92 -3.25 -2.30 0.73
C ASP A 92 -3.87 -2.03 2.12
N LEU A 93 -4.75 -2.93 2.56
CA LEU A 93 -5.39 -2.82 3.88
C LEU A 93 -4.45 -3.11 5.03
N LEU A 94 -3.37 -3.88 4.80
CA LEU A 94 -2.35 -4.10 5.81
C LEU A 94 -1.64 -2.79 6.16
N GLU A 95 -1.39 -1.91 5.19
CA GLU A 95 -0.77 -0.59 5.47
C GLU A 95 -1.73 0.28 6.29
N THR A 96 -3.02 0.26 5.94
CA THR A 96 -4.05 0.98 6.72
C THR A 96 -4.13 0.47 8.16
N LYS A 97 -4.04 -0.85 8.35
CA LYS A 97 -3.94 -1.48 9.69
C LYS A 97 -2.71 -1.00 10.45
N VAL A 98 -1.52 -1.01 9.82
CA VAL A 98 -0.27 -0.58 10.44
C VAL A 98 -0.37 0.88 10.90
N TYR A 99 -0.90 1.77 10.07
CA TYR A 99 -1.13 3.14 10.49
C TYR A 99 -2.15 3.24 11.62
N SER A 100 -3.26 2.49 11.58
CA SER A 100 -4.21 2.47 12.68
C SER A 100 -3.53 2.15 14.01
N GLU A 101 -2.75 1.08 14.06
CA GLU A 101 -2.09 0.65 15.28
C GLU A 101 -1.01 1.67 15.72
N ALA A 102 -0.27 2.26 14.79
CA ALA A 102 0.78 3.24 15.08
C ALA A 102 0.22 4.59 15.59
N TYR A 103 -0.92 5.05 15.08
CA TYR A 103 -1.53 6.32 15.47
C TYR A 103 -2.48 6.19 16.67
N TYR A 104 -3.11 5.03 16.87
CA TYR A 104 -4.17 4.83 17.87
C TYR A 104 -3.80 3.81 18.95
N ILE A 105 -2.55 3.86 19.43
CA ILE A 105 -2.05 3.10 20.61
C ILE A 105 -2.35 1.59 20.48
N GLY A 106 -2.00 1.02 19.32
CA GLY A 106 -2.17 -0.40 19.03
C GLY A 106 -3.61 -0.83 18.71
N TYR A 107 -4.56 0.10 18.61
CA TYR A 107 -5.92 -0.22 18.21
C TYR A 107 -6.08 -0.31 16.69
N CYS A 108 -6.73 -1.39 16.25
CA CYS A 108 -7.25 -1.54 14.90
C CYS A 108 -8.71 -1.99 14.99
N ASP A 109 -9.57 -1.45 14.13
CA ASP A 109 -10.94 -1.96 14.01
C ASP A 109 -10.90 -3.45 13.63
N PRO A 110 -11.66 -4.35 14.30
CA PRO A 110 -11.64 -5.78 14.01
C PRO A 110 -12.02 -6.13 12.56
N THR A 111 -12.86 -5.31 11.93
CA THR A 111 -13.24 -5.45 10.51
C THR A 111 -12.05 -5.16 9.62
N LEU A 112 -11.34 -4.06 9.88
CA LEU A 112 -10.13 -3.71 9.14
C LEU A 112 -9.06 -4.79 9.31
N GLU A 113 -8.81 -5.25 10.54
CA GLU A 113 -7.82 -6.30 10.79
C GLU A 113 -8.18 -7.60 10.05
N LYS A 114 -9.42 -8.07 10.16
CA LYS A 114 -9.89 -9.27 9.45
C LYS A 114 -9.58 -9.18 7.96
N TYR A 115 -9.98 -8.09 7.29
CA TYR A 115 -9.84 -7.99 5.84
C TYR A 115 -8.40 -7.63 5.38
N ALA A 116 -7.61 -6.97 6.21
CA ALA A 116 -6.16 -6.83 5.98
C ALA A 116 -5.43 -8.19 5.97
N LEU A 117 -5.95 -9.17 6.70
CA LEU A 117 -5.37 -10.51 6.76
C LEU A 117 -5.96 -11.48 5.73
N GLU A 118 -7.26 -11.39 5.45
CA GLU A 118 -7.95 -12.25 4.48
C GLU A 118 -7.62 -11.92 3.01
N ASN A 119 -7.42 -10.65 2.66
CA ASN A 119 -7.03 -10.27 1.30
C ASN A 119 -5.59 -10.75 1.02
N THR A 120 -5.34 -11.16 -0.23
CA THR A 120 -4.09 -11.83 -0.61
C THR A 120 -3.37 -11.12 -1.75
N TYR A 121 -2.05 -11.16 -1.68
CA TYR A 121 -1.12 -10.58 -2.64
C TYR A 121 0.07 -11.52 -2.80
N ASP A 122 0.66 -11.56 -3.99
CA ASP A 122 1.75 -12.48 -4.31
C ASP A 122 3.09 -12.01 -3.76
N LEU A 123 3.31 -10.68 -3.70
CA LEU A 123 4.56 -10.10 -3.22
C LEU A 123 4.37 -8.67 -2.71
N TYR A 124 5.04 -8.37 -1.60
CA TYR A 124 5.19 -7.02 -1.08
C TYR A 124 6.56 -6.46 -1.43
N PHE A 125 6.61 -5.21 -1.86
CA PHE A 125 7.81 -4.42 -2.01
C PHE A 125 7.89 -3.42 -0.86
N LEU A 126 8.68 -3.77 0.17
CA LEU A 126 8.90 -2.90 1.32
C LEU A 126 9.87 -1.79 0.93
N THR A 127 9.39 -0.55 0.88
CA THR A 127 10.17 0.62 0.44
C THR A 127 10.94 1.25 1.60
N TYR A 128 12.26 1.39 1.46
CA TYR A 128 13.12 1.98 2.49
C TYR A 128 13.07 3.52 2.53
N ILE A 129 13.49 4.09 3.66
CA ILE A 129 13.41 5.53 3.99
C ILE A 129 14.61 6.36 3.53
N ASP A 130 15.43 5.85 2.62
CA ASP A 130 16.64 6.53 2.11
C ASP A 130 16.37 7.56 1.00
N VAL A 131 15.11 7.92 0.78
CA VAL A 131 14.71 9.10 0.01
C VAL A 131 14.41 10.28 0.96
N PRO A 132 14.64 11.53 0.52
CA PRO A 132 14.28 12.71 1.31
C PRO A 132 12.81 12.67 1.74
N TRP A 133 12.55 13.04 2.98
CA TRP A 133 11.17 13.24 3.42
C TRP A 133 10.66 14.56 2.87
N GLU A 134 9.45 14.56 2.32
CA GLU A 134 8.83 15.74 1.73
C GLU A 134 7.62 16.13 2.58
N ALA A 135 7.61 17.36 3.09
CA ALA A 135 6.51 17.89 3.86
C ALA A 135 5.27 18.15 2.99
N ASP A 136 4.09 17.86 3.51
CA ASP A 136 2.83 18.34 2.96
C ASP A 136 1.76 18.46 4.07
N ASP A 137 0.52 18.78 3.69
CA ASP A 137 -0.60 19.00 4.61
C ASP A 137 -0.98 17.76 5.45
N LEU A 138 -0.58 16.55 5.02
CA LEU A 138 -1.03 15.28 5.62
C LEU A 138 0.08 14.53 6.36
N ARG A 139 1.35 14.83 6.07
CA ARG A 139 2.51 14.09 6.62
C ARG A 139 3.01 14.70 7.92
N ASP A 140 3.12 13.88 8.96
CA ASP A 140 3.33 14.37 10.33
C ASP A 140 4.43 13.65 11.15
N LYS A 141 5.13 12.64 10.59
CA LYS A 141 6.17 11.86 11.30
C LYS A 141 7.58 11.96 10.67
N PRO A 142 8.15 13.16 10.46
CA PRO A 142 9.47 13.30 9.84
C PRO A 142 10.63 12.70 10.67
N THR A 143 10.48 12.63 12.00
CA THR A 143 11.52 12.13 12.92
C THR A 143 11.37 10.66 13.31
N ALA A 144 10.21 10.04 13.04
CA ALA A 144 9.91 8.66 13.44
C ALA A 144 9.98 7.67 12.26
N ARG A 145 10.72 8.01 11.20
CA ARG A 145 10.78 7.22 9.96
C ARG A 145 11.37 5.82 10.18
N GLU A 146 12.40 5.68 11.01
CA GLU A 146 13.02 4.39 11.34
C GLU A 146 12.08 3.50 12.16
N GLU A 147 11.43 4.06 13.17
CA GLU A 147 10.44 3.35 13.99
C GLU A 147 9.26 2.88 13.15
N MET A 148 8.71 3.76 12.30
CA MET A 148 7.64 3.39 11.38
C MET A 148 8.10 2.31 10.41
N PHE A 149 9.29 2.44 9.81
CA PHE A 149 9.83 1.41 8.92
C PHE A 149 9.97 0.04 9.62
N ALA A 150 10.49 0.02 10.86
CA ALA A 150 10.60 -1.19 11.66
C ALA A 150 9.22 -1.81 11.88
N TYR A 151 8.21 -1.01 12.21
CA TYR A 151 6.85 -1.49 12.44
C TYR A 151 6.20 -2.10 11.19
N PHE A 152 6.41 -1.48 10.03
CA PHE A 152 6.01 -2.04 8.73
C PHE A 152 6.68 -3.39 8.47
N LYS A 153 8.00 -3.48 8.67
CA LYS A 153 8.76 -4.72 8.48
C LYS A 153 8.29 -5.82 9.43
N GLU A 154 8.16 -5.52 10.71
CA GLU A 154 7.69 -6.45 11.74
C GLU A 154 6.28 -6.97 11.43
N THR A 155 5.42 -6.14 10.85
CA THR A 155 4.08 -6.56 10.41
C THR A 155 4.14 -7.59 9.29
N LEU A 156 5.00 -7.39 8.28
CA LEU A 156 5.18 -8.38 7.22
C LEU A 156 5.75 -9.70 7.78
N ASP A 157 6.73 -9.62 8.67
CA ASP A 157 7.32 -10.79 9.34
C ASP A 157 6.26 -11.53 10.19
N LYS A 158 5.48 -10.81 11.00
CA LYS A 158 4.43 -11.35 11.89
C LYS A 158 3.38 -12.15 11.13
N TYR A 159 2.95 -11.64 9.97
CA TYR A 159 1.91 -12.27 9.16
C TYR A 159 2.46 -13.12 8.00
N ASN A 160 3.77 -13.41 8.02
CA ASN A 160 4.47 -14.22 7.01
C ASN A 160 4.19 -13.77 5.57
N ARG A 161 4.14 -12.45 5.34
CA ARG A 161 3.94 -11.88 4.01
C ARG A 161 5.27 -11.92 3.26
N PRO A 162 5.36 -12.53 2.06
CA PRO A 162 6.61 -12.53 1.30
C PRO A 162 6.92 -11.11 0.84
N TYR A 163 8.15 -10.64 1.07
CA TYR A 163 8.56 -9.31 0.65
C TYR A 163 9.98 -9.22 0.13
N VAL A 164 10.22 -8.17 -0.65
CA VAL A 164 11.53 -7.71 -1.10
C VAL A 164 11.73 -6.29 -0.58
N LEU A 165 12.86 -6.06 0.11
CA LEU A 165 13.26 -4.73 0.52
C LEU A 165 13.81 -3.95 -0.67
N LEU A 166 13.22 -2.79 -0.95
CA LEU A 166 13.68 -1.85 -1.99
C LEU A 166 14.42 -0.68 -1.36
N LYS A 167 15.71 -0.55 -1.72
CA LYS A 167 16.64 0.47 -1.22
C LYS A 167 17.43 1.09 -2.38
N GLY A 168 17.93 2.30 -2.19
CA GLY A 168 18.74 3.03 -3.16
C GLY A 168 17.92 3.93 -4.07
N ASP A 169 18.50 4.31 -5.21
CA ASP A 169 17.89 5.24 -6.15
C ASP A 169 16.71 4.63 -6.93
N LYS A 170 15.99 5.50 -7.66
CA LYS A 170 14.81 5.15 -8.47
C LYS A 170 15.10 4.03 -9.48
N LYS A 171 16.26 4.05 -10.15
CA LYS A 171 16.60 3.09 -11.20
C LYS A 171 16.88 1.72 -10.60
N THR A 172 17.62 1.68 -9.49
CA THR A 172 17.95 0.46 -8.76
C THR A 172 16.68 -0.22 -8.23
N ARG A 173 15.80 0.54 -7.56
CA ARG A 173 14.53 0.03 -7.04
C ARG A 173 13.62 -0.53 -8.14
N LEU A 174 13.49 0.19 -9.25
CA LEU A 174 12.71 -0.26 -10.40
C LEU A 174 13.26 -1.56 -10.99
N ALA A 175 14.57 -1.64 -11.21
CA ALA A 175 15.20 -2.83 -11.77
C ALA A 175 15.03 -4.07 -10.85
N THR A 176 15.18 -3.88 -9.54
CA THR A 176 14.92 -4.95 -8.56
C THR A 176 13.47 -5.39 -8.57
N ALA A 177 12.52 -4.45 -8.55
CA ALA A 177 11.10 -4.77 -8.58
C ALA A 177 10.69 -5.53 -9.85
N VAL A 178 11.17 -5.08 -11.01
CA VAL A 178 10.95 -5.75 -12.31
C VAL A 178 11.47 -7.19 -12.29
N ALA A 179 12.70 -7.42 -11.83
CA ALA A 179 13.27 -8.77 -11.79
C ALA A 179 12.43 -9.75 -10.95
N HIS A 180 11.86 -9.29 -9.83
CA HIS A 180 11.00 -10.12 -8.98
C HIS A 180 9.61 -10.34 -9.58
N ILE A 181 9.03 -9.32 -10.22
CA ILE A 181 7.74 -9.45 -10.91
C ILE A 181 7.86 -10.41 -12.10
N ASP A 182 8.91 -10.29 -12.91
CA ASP A 182 9.16 -11.19 -14.04
C ASP A 182 9.25 -12.66 -13.58
N ALA A 183 9.91 -12.90 -12.45
CA ALA A 183 10.01 -14.23 -11.86
C ALA A 183 8.68 -14.78 -11.33
N LEU A 184 7.74 -13.91 -10.93
CA LEU A 184 6.37 -14.31 -10.55
C LEU A 184 5.54 -14.62 -11.80
N LEU A 185 5.58 -13.75 -12.80
CA LEU A 185 4.84 -13.92 -14.05
C LEU A 185 5.29 -15.17 -14.81
N ALA A 186 6.58 -15.53 -14.76
CA ALA A 186 7.09 -16.75 -15.39
C ALA A 186 6.64 -18.07 -14.72
N LYS A 187 6.11 -18.01 -13.49
CA LYS A 187 5.60 -19.18 -12.74
C LYS A 187 4.09 -19.39 -12.91
N LYS A 188 3.40 -18.43 -13.51
CA LYS A 188 1.98 -18.46 -13.79
C LYS A 188 1.71 -19.28 -15.05
#